data_AF-A0A7M2YTG5-F1
#
_entry.id   AF-A0A7M2YTG5-F1
#
_cell.length_a   1.000
_cell.length_b   1.000
_cell.length_c   1.000
_cell.angle_alpha   90.00
_cell.angle_beta   90.00
_cell.angle_gamma   90.00
#
_symmetry.space_group_name_H-M   'P 1'
#
loop_
_entity.id
_entity.type
_entity.pdbx_description
1 polymer ?
#
loop_
_entity_poly.entity_id
_entity_poly.type
_entity_poly.pdbx_seq_one_letter_code
_entity_poly.pdbx_strand_id
1 'polypeptide(L)' 'MFLEDWFADRWLGLTAAAQRLALARLEELGVSGGRTYDGLIAITAASNDATLVTLDRRALPTYLLVGADVELVA' A
#
# COMPACT_ATOMS: atom_id res chain seq x y z
N MET A 1 6.74 21.33 -14.12
CA MET A 1 7.12 20.71 -12.85
C MET A 1 6.23 19.51 -12.68
N PHE A 2 6.83 18.34 -12.83
CA PHE A 2 6.19 17.04 -12.74
C PHE A 2 6.62 16.37 -11.43
N LEU A 3 5.82 15.44 -10.91
CA LEU A 3 6.10 14.76 -9.65
C LEU A 3 7.42 13.98 -9.73
N GLU A 4 7.71 13.48 -10.92
CA GLU A 4 8.92 12.83 -11.38
C GLU A 4 10.18 13.68 -11.11
N ASP A 5 10.06 15.01 -11.14
CA ASP A 5 11.19 15.91 -10.93
C ASP A 5 11.60 16.00 -9.46
N TRP A 6 10.78 15.49 -8.53
CA TRP A 6 10.98 15.64 -7.08
C TRP A 6 11.69 14.46 -6.44
N PHE A 7 11.79 13.33 -7.14
CA PHE A 7 12.37 12.10 -6.62
C PHE A 7 13.43 11.58 -7.57
N ALA A 8 14.62 11.28 -7.03
CA ALA A 8 15.71 10.69 -7.82
C ALA A 8 15.38 9.26 -8.27
N ASP A 9 14.63 8.54 -7.44
CA ASP A 9 14.22 7.16 -7.69
C ASP A 9 12.79 7.08 -8.23
N ARG A 10 12.53 6.04 -9.02
CA ARG A 10 11.20 5.75 -9.52
C ARG A 10 10.28 5.37 -8.36
N TRP A 11 9.07 5.90 -8.35
CA TRP A 11 8.07 5.50 -7.35
C TRP A 11 7.75 4.01 -7.43
N LEU A 12 7.40 3.44 -6.28
CA LEU A 12 6.88 2.09 -6.20
C LEU A 12 5.48 2.05 -6.81
N GLY A 13 5.21 0.98 -7.55
CA GLY A 13 3.93 0.80 -8.20
C GLY A 13 3.63 -0.65 -8.45
N LEU A 14 2.39 -0.91 -8.83
CA LEU A 14 1.95 -2.21 -9.31
C LEU A 14 1.85 -2.19 -10.82
N THR A 15 2.08 -3.34 -11.45
CA THR A 15 1.66 -3.53 -12.84
C THR A 15 0.14 -3.50 -12.92
N ALA A 16 -0.42 -3.21 -14.09
CA ALA A 16 -1.87 -3.21 -14.28
C ALA A 16 -2.52 -4.57 -13.93
N ALA A 17 -1.81 -5.68 -14.12
CA ALA A 17 -2.26 -7.01 -13.72
C ALA A 17 -2.25 -7.17 -12.19
N ALA A 18 -1.15 -6.78 -11.54
CA ALA A 18 -1.03 -6.86 -10.08
C ALA A 18 -2.04 -5.95 -9.37
N GLN A 19 -2.36 -4.77 -9.93
CA GLN A 19 -3.38 -3.89 -9.37
C GLN A 19 -4.78 -4.51 -9.38
N ARG A 20 -5.14 -5.26 -10.45
CA ARG A 20 -6.42 -5.99 -10.50
C ARG A 20 -6.48 -7.10 -9.46
N LEU A 21 -5.38 -7.84 -9.30
CA LEU A 21 -5.29 -8.89 -8.28
C LEU A 21 -5.32 -8.31 -6.86
N ALA A 22 -4.70 -7.15 -6.64
CA ALA A 22 -4.76 -6.45 -5.36
C ALA A 22 -6.19 -6.08 -4.98
N LEU A 23 -6.98 -5.57 -5.92
CA LEU A 23 -8.39 -5.24 -5.67
C LEU A 23 -9.21 -6.49 -5.32
N ALA A 24 -9.04 -7.59 -6.04
CA ALA A 24 -9.69 -8.86 -5.71
C ALA A 24 -9.29 -9.35 -4.32
N ARG A 25 -7.99 -9.28 -3.98
CA ARG A 25 -7.48 -9.67 -2.67
C ARG A 25 -8.07 -8.83 -1.53
N LEU A 26 -8.23 -7.53 -1.73
CA LEU A 26 -8.85 -6.65 -0.74
C LEU A 26 -10.33 -6.98 -0.52
N GLU A 27 -11.04 -7.32 -1.59
CA GLU A 27 -12.43 -7.77 -1.51
C GLU A 27 -12.54 -9.09 -0.72
N GLU A 28 -11.69 -10.07 -1.00
CA GLU A 28 -11.61 -11.33 -0.23
C GLU A 28 -11.34 -11.11 1.28
N LEU A 29 -10.55 -10.08 1.60
CA LEU A 29 -10.23 -9.69 2.98
C LEU A 29 -11.32 -8.83 3.64
N GLY A 30 -12.43 -8.55 2.93
CA GLY A 30 -13.51 -7.70 3.42
C GLY A 30 -13.14 -6.22 3.54
N VAL A 31 -12.07 -5.78 2.86
CA VAL A 31 -11.60 -4.39 2.87
C VAL A 31 -12.37 -3.58 1.83
N SER A 32 -13.12 -2.58 2.30
CA SER A 32 -13.95 -1.72 1.46
C SER A 32 -13.89 -0.25 1.86
N GLY A 33 -14.43 0.62 1.01
CA GLY A 33 -14.49 2.07 1.25
C GLY A 33 -13.10 2.71 1.31
N GLY A 34 -12.92 3.67 2.23
CA GLY A 34 -11.64 4.37 2.38
C GLY A 34 -10.46 3.45 2.69
N ARG A 35 -10.70 2.31 3.35
CA ARG A 35 -9.67 1.33 3.71
C ARG A 35 -9.10 0.60 2.49
N THR A 36 -9.80 0.60 1.36
CA THR A 36 -9.28 0.03 0.11
C THR A 36 -8.01 0.76 -0.33
N TYR A 37 -7.92 2.07 -0.15
CA TYR A 37 -6.70 2.83 -0.48
C TYR A 37 -5.53 2.47 0.44
N ASP A 38 -5.78 2.34 1.74
CA ASP A 38 -4.78 1.88 2.71
C ASP A 38 -4.24 0.49 2.32
N GLY A 39 -5.15 -0.41 1.94
CA GLY A 39 -4.81 -1.75 1.48
C GLY A 39 -3.99 -1.75 0.19
N LEU A 40 -4.33 -0.90 -0.79
CA LEU A 40 -3.56 -0.78 -2.04
C LEU A 40 -2.14 -0.26 -1.80
N ILE A 41 -1.96 0.71 -0.90
CA ILE A 41 -0.63 1.20 -0.51
C ILE A 41 0.17 0.07 0.13
N ALA A 42 -0.41 -0.64 1.09
CA ALA A 42 0.28 -1.73 1.77
C ALA A 42 0.61 -2.92 0.86
N ILE A 43 -0.28 -3.30 -0.07
CA ILE A 43 0.03 -4.32 -1.09
C ILE A 43 1.15 -3.83 -2.03
N THR A 44 1.18 -2.55 -2.38
CA THR A 44 2.25 -1.97 -3.21
C THR A 44 3.60 -2.06 -2.52
N ALA A 45 3.67 -1.69 -1.24
CA ALA A 45 4.90 -1.81 -0.44
C ALA A 45 5.34 -3.28 -0.34
N ALA A 46 4.43 -4.18 0.02
CA ALA A 46 4.73 -5.61 0.15
C ALA A 46 5.18 -6.24 -1.18
N SER A 47 4.60 -5.85 -2.31
CA SER A 47 4.97 -6.36 -3.64
C SER A 47 6.34 -5.88 -4.13
N ASN A 48 6.90 -4.87 -3.47
CA ASN A 48 8.21 -4.29 -3.78
C ASN A 48 9.22 -4.51 -2.63
N ASP A 49 8.93 -5.43 -1.70
CA ASP A 49 9.77 -5.74 -0.53
C ASP A 49 10.17 -4.49 0.30
N ALA A 50 9.26 -3.51 0.38
CA ALA A 50 9.47 -2.26 1.08
C ALA A 50 8.72 -2.21 2.41
N THR A 51 9.37 -1.66 3.44
CA THR A 51 8.72 -1.34 4.72
C THR A 51 7.80 -0.12 4.56
N LEU A 52 6.54 -0.27 4.94
CA LEU A 52 5.58 0.83 4.95
C LEU A 52 5.69 1.61 6.27
N VAL A 53 6.36 2.76 6.21
CA VAL A 53 6.48 3.69 7.34
C VAL A 53 5.23 4.58 7.41
N THR A 54 4.60 4.69 8.58
CA THR A 54 3.36 5.46 8.74
C THR A 54 3.27 6.18 10.08
N LEU A 55 2.56 7.31 10.11
CA LEU A 55 2.08 7.98 11.33
C LEU A 55 0.60 7.66 11.62
N ASP A 56 -0.11 7.07 10.65
CA ASP A 56 -1.55 6.84 10.78
C ASP A 56 -1.85 5.51 11.47
N ARG A 57 -1.98 5.59 12.80
CA ARG A 57 -2.37 4.45 13.64
C ARG A 57 -3.74 3.86 13.26
N ARG A 58 -4.62 4.61 12.60
CA ARG A 58 -5.97 4.14 12.22
C ARG A 58 -5.92 3.17 11.04
N ALA A 59 -4.95 3.33 10.14
CA ALA A 59 -4.78 2.49 8.96
C ALA A 59 -3.98 1.20 9.27
N LEU A 60 -3.27 1.17 10.40
CA LEU A 60 -2.44 0.06 10.86
C LEU A 60 -3.11 -1.32 10.75
N PRO A 61 -4.39 -1.51 11.18
CA PRO A 61 -5.04 -2.82 11.07
C PRO A 61 -5.21 -3.28 9.62
N THR A 62 -5.39 -2.35 8.67
CA THR A 62 -5.49 -2.69 7.24
C THR A 62 -4.14 -3.13 6.68
N TYR A 63 -3.05 -2.44 7.05
CA TYR A 63 -1.72 -2.79 6.57
C TYR A 63 -1.27 -4.18 7.07
N LEU A 64 -1.51 -4.48 8.35
CA LEU A 64 -1.23 -5.79 8.93
C LEU A 64 -2.10 -6.89 8.32
N LEU A 65 -3.39 -6.60 8.04
CA LEU A 65 -4.31 -7.56 7.41
C LEU A 65 -3.85 -8.00 6.02
N VAL A 66 -3.26 -7.09 5.24
CA VAL A 66 -2.71 -7.44 3.92
C VAL A 66 -1.30 -8.06 3.98
N GLY A 67 -0.71 -8.14 5.18
CA GLY A 67 0.60 -8.74 5.41
C GLY A 67 1.79 -7.85 5.04
N ALA A 68 1.61 -6.53 5.01
CA ALA A 68 2.72 -5.62 4.77
C ALA A 68 3.65 -5.52 5.99
N ASP A 69 4.95 -5.42 5.72
CA ASP A 69 5.91 -4.97 6.73
C ASP A 69 5.70 -3.49 7.01
N VAL A 70 5.59 -3.13 8.28
CA VAL A 70 5.08 -1.83 8.71
C VAL A 70 5.83 -1.31 9.92
N GLU A 71 6.19 -0.03 9.84
CA GLU A 71 6.78 0.71 10.94
C GLU A 71 5.88 1.91 11.30
N LEU A 72 5.36 1.92 12.51
CA LEU A 72 4.65 3.08 13.05
C LEU A 72 5.67 4.02 13.72
N VAL A 73 5.87 5.19 13.13
CA VAL A 73 6.73 6.23 13.68
C VAL A 73 5.95 7.14 14.66
N ALA A 74 6.66 7.77 15.58
CA ALA A 74 6.11 8.61 16.66
C ALA A 74 6.56 10.06 16.55
#